data_AF-A0A6M1MGW8-F1
#
_entry.id   AF-A0A6M1MGW8-F1
#
_cell.length_a   1.000
_cell.length_b   1.000
_cell.length_c   1.000
_cell.angle_alpha   90.00
_cell.angle_beta   90.00
_cell.angle_gamma   90.00
#
_symmetry.space_group_name_H-M   'P 1'
#
loop_
_entity.id
_entity.type
_entity.pdbx_description
1 polymer ?
#
loop_
_entity_poly.entity_id
_entity_poly.type
_entity_poly.pdbx_seq_one_letter_code
_entity_poly.pdbx_strand_id
1 'polypeptide(L)'
;MAAVRPVPTPAQAFLAPLARLAQRDPEVEALVFWEAGGWPSEPTEELEAEEIAFYAEGLLDEGFRLDWRILAAADAPARPDHVQLWLWEEGADPPPPPGEGWVLLDRGVWPEGAAA
;
A
#
# COMPACT_ATOMS: atom_id res chain seq x y z
N MET A 1 -11.44 -10.92 32.34
CA MET A 1 -12.16 -9.97 31.48
C MET A 1 -11.58 -10.12 30.08
N ALA A 2 -12.35 -10.61 29.11
CA ALA A 2 -11.87 -10.69 27.74
C ALA A 2 -11.77 -9.26 27.20
N ALA A 3 -10.60 -8.88 26.69
CA ALA A 3 -10.44 -7.60 26.02
C ALA A 3 -11.39 -7.57 24.81
N VAL A 4 -12.32 -6.62 24.78
CA VAL A 4 -13.07 -6.30 23.57
C VAL A 4 -12.02 -5.82 22.57
N ARG A 5 -11.79 -6.58 21.49
CA ARG A 5 -10.96 -6.08 20.40
C ARG A 5 -11.72 -4.89 19.78
N PRO A 6 -11.08 -3.72 19.65
CA PRO A 6 -11.72 -2.58 19.01
C PRO A 6 -12.13 -2.96 17.58
N VAL A 7 -13.26 -2.39 17.13
CA VAL A 7 -13.66 -2.49 15.73
C VAL A 7 -12.63 -1.72 14.91
N PRO A 8 -12.07 -2.31 13.84
CA PRO A 8 -11.07 -1.63 13.02
C PRO A 8 -11.67 -0.40 12.34
N THR A 9 -10.88 0.66 12.22
CA THR A 9 -11.24 1.85 11.44
C THR A 9 -11.38 1.50 9.95
N PRO A 10 -12.07 2.33 9.15
CA PRO A 10 -12.06 2.21 7.69
C PRO A 10 -10.64 2.08 7.10
N ALA A 11 -9.69 2.89 7.54
CA ALA A 11 -8.30 2.82 7.09
C ALA A 11 -7.65 1.46 7.46
N GLN A 12 -7.81 1.01 8.70
CA GLN A 12 -7.30 -0.29 9.15
C GLN A 12 -7.92 -1.47 8.38
N ALA A 13 -9.21 -1.38 8.06
CA ALA A 13 -9.89 -2.39 7.26
C ALA A 13 -9.36 -2.44 5.82
N PHE A 14 -9.08 -1.28 5.23
CA PHE A 14 -8.50 -1.14 3.90
C PHE A 14 -7.05 -1.64 3.83
N LEU A 15 -6.25 -1.36 4.86
CA LEU A 15 -4.84 -1.77 4.96
C LEU A 15 -4.64 -3.18 5.51
N ALA A 16 -5.72 -3.87 5.90
CA ALA A 16 -5.68 -5.21 6.45
C ALA A 16 -4.91 -6.23 5.57
N PRO A 17 -4.97 -6.21 4.23
CA PRO A 17 -4.15 -7.07 3.38
C PRO A 17 -2.64 -6.85 3.59
N LEU A 18 -2.20 -5.59 3.66
CA LEU A 18 -0.80 -5.24 3.87
C LEU A 18 -0.32 -5.64 5.27
N ALA A 19 -1.13 -5.35 6.31
CA ALA A 19 -0.81 -5.74 7.68
C ALA A 19 -0.70 -7.27 7.83
N ARG A 20 -1.53 -8.04 7.11
CA ARG A 20 -1.45 -9.52 7.10
C ARG A 20 -0.24 -10.02 6.31
N LEU A 21 0.15 -9.32 5.24
CA LEU A 21 1.33 -9.66 4.46
C LEU A 21 2.59 -9.48 5.32
N ALA A 22 2.78 -8.31 5.93
CA ALA A 22 3.91 -8.02 6.82
C ALA A 22 4.03 -9.01 8.00
N GLN A 23 2.89 -9.45 8.56
CA GLN A 23 2.89 -10.49 9.60
C GLN A 23 3.36 -11.87 9.10
N ARG A 24 3.13 -12.18 7.83
CA ARG A 24 3.46 -13.49 7.22
C ARG A 24 4.85 -13.50 6.60
N ASP A 25 5.29 -12.35 6.11
CA ASP A 25 6.57 -12.14 5.46
C ASP A 25 7.22 -10.87 6.03
N PRO A 26 7.98 -10.98 7.13
CA PRO A 26 8.63 -9.83 7.77
C PRO A 26 9.76 -9.21 6.94
N GLU A 27 10.17 -9.84 5.85
CA GLU A 27 11.19 -9.33 4.92
C GLU A 27 10.56 -8.57 3.74
N VAL A 28 9.22 -8.44 3.70
CA VAL A 28 8.56 -7.69 2.62
C VAL A 28 8.78 -6.19 2.80
N GLU A 29 9.27 -5.55 1.76
CA GLU A 29 9.47 -4.11 1.73
C GLU A 29 8.33 -3.43 0.97
N ALA A 30 8.05 -2.16 1.29
CA ALA A 30 7.19 -1.31 0.48
C ALA A 30 7.98 -0.18 -0.17
N LEU A 31 7.73 0.02 -1.46
CA LEU A 31 8.27 1.11 -2.27
C LEU A 31 7.23 2.23 -2.37
N VAL A 32 7.59 3.43 -1.94
CA VAL A 32 6.69 4.58 -1.88
C VAL A 32 6.90 5.49 -3.09
N PHE A 33 5.81 5.89 -3.74
CA PHE A 33 5.81 6.79 -4.89
C PHE A 33 4.85 7.94 -4.65
N TRP A 34 5.36 9.17 -4.69
CA TRP A 34 4.57 10.39 -4.56
C TRP A 34 4.30 11.03 -5.92
N GLU A 35 3.03 11.39 -6.17
CA GLU A 35 2.68 12.24 -7.31
C GLU A 35 3.22 13.66 -7.06
N ALA A 36 4.01 14.18 -8.00
CA ALA A 36 4.61 15.52 -7.90
C ALA A 36 4.70 16.20 -9.29
N GLY A 37 3.56 16.36 -9.96
CA GLY A 37 3.49 16.83 -11.35
C GLY A 37 3.73 15.71 -12.37
N GLY A 38 3.47 14.47 -11.96
CA GLY A 38 3.76 13.22 -12.66
C GLY A 38 4.26 12.14 -11.70
N TRP A 39 4.01 10.88 -12.06
CA TRP A 39 4.51 9.73 -11.30
C TRP A 39 6.01 9.52 -11.54
N PRO A 40 6.82 9.41 -10.48
CA PRO A 40 8.25 9.15 -10.61
C PRO A 40 8.51 7.71 -11.06
N SER A 41 9.67 7.48 -11.68
CA SER A 41 10.11 6.14 -12.10
C SER A 41 10.79 5.34 -10.98
N GLU A 42 11.22 6.02 -9.93
CA GLU A 42 11.92 5.45 -8.77
C GLU A 42 11.15 5.79 -7.49
N PRO A 43 11.17 4.92 -6.48
CA PRO A 43 10.53 5.22 -5.21
C PRO A 43 11.24 6.37 -4.50
N THR A 44 10.47 7.15 -3.74
CA THR A 44 11.00 8.22 -2.90
C THR A 44 11.58 7.69 -1.59
N GLU A 45 11.02 6.58 -1.10
CA GLU A 45 11.45 5.91 0.13
C GLU A 45 11.06 4.42 0.09
N GLU A 46 11.72 3.65 0.94
CA GLU A 46 11.48 2.22 1.17
C GLU A 46 11.08 2.04 2.63
N LEU A 47 10.09 1.20 2.89
CA LEU A 47 9.58 0.91 4.23
C LEU A 47 9.77 -0.55 4.56
N GLU A 48 10.17 -0.81 5.81
CA GLU A 48 10.23 -2.15 6.36
C GLU A 48 8.81 -2.69 6.60
N ALA A 49 8.68 -4.02 6.67
CA ALA A 49 7.39 -4.71 6.79
C ALA A 49 6.51 -4.16 7.92
N GLU A 50 7.08 -3.89 9.10
CA GLU A 50 6.34 -3.38 10.25
C GLU A 50 5.83 -1.93 10.08
N GLU A 51 6.41 -1.17 9.17
CA GLU A 51 6.10 0.25 8.96
C GLU A 51 4.97 0.44 7.95
N ILE A 52 4.82 -0.47 6.97
CA ILE A 52 3.93 -0.33 5.81
C ILE A 52 2.52 0.13 6.20
N ALA A 53 1.85 -0.62 7.09
CA ALA A 53 0.47 -0.35 7.44
C ALA A 53 0.35 0.92 8.30
N PHE A 54 1.29 1.16 9.20
CA PHE A 54 1.28 2.32 10.09
C PHE A 54 1.53 3.63 9.32
N TYR A 55 2.51 3.62 8.40
CA TYR A 55 2.81 4.73 7.51
C TYR A 55 1.60 5.07 6.63
N ALA A 56 1.02 4.06 5.97
CA ALA A 56 -0.14 4.26 5.12
C ALA A 56 -1.36 4.76 5.90
N GLU A 57 -1.60 4.25 7.12
CA GLU A 57 -2.71 4.70 7.98
C GLU A 57 -2.57 6.18 8.33
N GLY A 58 -1.39 6.64 8.74
CA GLY A 58 -1.14 8.04 9.05
C GLY A 58 -1.41 8.98 7.87
N LEU A 59 -1.02 8.60 6.66
CA LEU A 59 -1.30 9.39 5.46
C LEU A 59 -2.79 9.44 5.11
N LEU A 60 -3.51 8.33 5.28
CA LEU A 60 -4.96 8.30 5.08
C LEU A 60 -5.69 9.19 6.10
N ASP A 61 -5.23 9.20 7.37
CA ASP A 61 -5.75 10.07 8.42
C ASP A 61 -5.50 11.57 8.12
N GLU A 62 -4.38 11.89 7.47
CA GLU A 62 -4.05 13.24 6.99
C GLU A 62 -4.83 13.66 5.72
N GLY A 63 -5.56 12.72 5.11
CA GLY A 63 -6.43 12.98 3.96
C GLY A 63 -5.77 12.70 2.60
N PHE A 64 -4.56 12.15 2.58
CA PHE A 64 -3.94 11.68 1.34
C PHE A 64 -4.71 10.49 0.75
N ARG A 65 -4.46 10.26 -0.54
CA ARG A 65 -5.00 9.14 -1.29
C ARG A 65 -3.92 8.10 -1.52
N LEU A 66 -4.35 6.85 -1.63
CA LEU A 66 -3.47 5.70 -1.75
C LEU A 66 -4.03 4.67 -2.74
N ASP A 67 -3.16 4.19 -3.63
CA ASP A 67 -3.31 2.98 -4.42
C ASP A 67 -2.14 2.06 -4.00
N TRP A 68 -2.44 1.05 -3.18
CA TRP A 68 -1.45 0.05 -2.81
C TRP A 68 -1.56 -1.17 -3.72
N ARG A 69 -0.41 -1.79 -4.01
CA ARG A 69 -0.30 -2.96 -4.87
C ARG A 69 0.67 -3.96 -4.28
N ILE A 70 0.30 -5.23 -4.27
CA ILE A 70 1.20 -6.32 -3.92
C ILE A 70 1.69 -6.93 -5.22
N LEU A 71 3.00 -6.91 -5.45
CA LEU A 71 3.63 -7.44 -6.67
C LEU A 71 4.40 -8.73 -6.39
N ALA A 72 4.52 -9.54 -7.41
CA ALA A 72 5.41 -10.69 -7.46
C ALA A 72 6.19 -10.69 -8.77
N ALA A 73 7.40 -11.25 -8.76
CA ALA A 73 8.14 -11.51 -9.98
C ALA A 73 7.36 -12.48 -10.88
N ALA A 74 7.35 -12.24 -12.19
CA ALA A 74 6.58 -13.03 -13.15
C ALA A 74 7.05 -14.48 -13.27
N ASP A 75 8.30 -14.76 -12.91
CA ASP A 75 8.85 -16.12 -12.82
C ASP A 75 8.59 -16.80 -11.46
N ALA A 76 8.09 -16.06 -10.46
CA ALA A 76 7.72 -16.55 -9.14
C ALA A 76 6.37 -15.97 -8.62
N PRO A 77 5.26 -16.09 -9.38
CA PRO A 77 3.99 -15.38 -9.07
C PRO A 77 3.27 -15.89 -7.81
N ALA A 78 3.75 -16.97 -7.19
CA ALA A 78 3.19 -17.49 -5.94
C ALA A 78 3.77 -16.82 -4.69
N ARG A 79 4.82 -16.00 -4.83
CA ARG A 79 5.50 -15.34 -3.72
C ARG A 79 5.44 -13.82 -3.91
N PRO A 80 4.80 -13.07 -2.99
CA PRO A 80 4.94 -11.61 -2.95
C PRO A 80 6.42 -11.22 -2.89
N ASP A 81 6.78 -10.22 -3.67
CA ASP A 81 8.14 -9.70 -3.75
C ASP A 81 8.24 -8.38 -2.96
N HIS A 82 7.41 -7.40 -3.33
CA HIS A 82 7.32 -6.11 -2.63
C HIS A 82 5.90 -5.52 -2.73
N VAL A 83 5.65 -4.49 -1.94
CA VAL A 83 4.46 -3.65 -2.02
C VAL A 83 4.82 -2.34 -2.71
N GLN A 84 3.92 -1.78 -3.52
CA GLN A 84 4.03 -0.41 -4.00
C GLN A 84 2.93 0.44 -3.37
N LEU A 85 3.29 1.60 -2.82
CA LEU A 85 2.37 2.59 -2.26
C LEU A 85 2.40 3.84 -3.15
N TRP A 86 1.33 4.03 -3.94
CA TRP A 86 1.19 5.20 -4.82
C TRP A 86 0.32 6.25 -4.14
N LEU A 87 0.89 7.41 -3.81
CA LEU A 87 0.28 8.43 -2.96
C LEU A 87 0.08 9.76 -3.69
N TRP A 88 -1.02 10.44 -3.40
CA TRP A 88 -1.34 11.76 -3.94
C TRP A 88 -2.30 12.53 -3.02
N GLU A 89 -2.42 13.85 -3.20
CA GLU A 89 -3.37 14.69 -2.45
C GLU A 89 -4.77 14.69 -3.11
N GLU A 90 -4.87 15.24 -4.31
CA GLU A 90 -6.12 15.34 -5.06
C GLU A 90 -5.86 15.32 -6.57
N GLY A 91 -6.76 14.71 -7.34
CA GLY A 91 -6.81 14.89 -8.79
C GLY A 91 -5.63 14.32 -9.58
N ALA A 92 -4.92 13.32 -9.06
CA ALA A 92 -3.83 12.65 -9.77
C ALA A 92 -4.33 11.76 -10.91
N ASP A 93 -3.53 11.68 -11.98
CA ASP A 93 -3.67 10.62 -12.98
C ASP A 93 -3.46 9.24 -12.32
N PRO A 94 -4.08 8.17 -12.85
CA PRO A 94 -3.88 6.83 -12.30
C PRO A 94 -2.40 6.43 -12.35
N PRO A 95 -1.85 5.77 -11.30
CA PRO A 95 -0.46 5.35 -11.30
C PRO A 95 -0.18 4.34 -12.43
N PRO A 96 1.04 4.35 -13.01
CA PRO A 96 1.38 3.51 -14.15
C PRO A 96 1.13 2.03 -13.86
N PRO A 97 0.78 1.20 -14.85
CA PRO A 97 0.61 -0.24 -14.61
C PRO A 97 1.93 -0.89 -14.16
N PRO A 98 1.89 -2.08 -13.53
CA PRO A 98 3.09 -2.84 -13.22
C PRO A 98 3.98 -3.02 -14.46
N GLY A 99 5.29 -2.85 -14.29
CA GLY A 99 6.26 -2.99 -15.37
C GLY A 99 6.35 -4.43 -15.90
N GLU A 100 7.01 -4.59 -17.04
CA GLU A 100 7.30 -5.92 -17.60
C GLU A 100 8.08 -6.77 -16.57
N GLY A 101 7.66 -8.03 -16.40
CA GLY A 101 8.28 -8.93 -15.42
C GLY A 101 7.63 -8.92 -14.03
N TRP A 102 6.60 -8.09 -13.80
CA TRP A 102 5.84 -8.06 -12.55
C TRP A 102 4.40 -8.53 -12.73
N VAL A 103 3.88 -9.22 -11.72
CA VAL A 103 2.50 -9.69 -11.65
C VAL A 103 1.81 -9.03 -10.46
N LEU A 104 0.65 -8.42 -10.72
CA LEU A 104 -0.21 -7.88 -9.67
C LEU A 104 -0.92 -9.01 -8.94
N LEU A 105 -0.62 -9.21 -7.66
CA LEU A 105 -1.28 -10.19 -6.82
C LEU A 105 -2.55 -9.65 -6.18
N ASP A 106 -2.49 -8.41 -5.70
CA ASP A 106 -3.63 -7.73 -5.07
C ASP A 106 -3.47 -6.21 -5.18
N ARG A 107 -4.58 -5.49 -5.04
CA ARG A 107 -4.64 -4.02 -5.11
C ARG A 107 -5.77 -3.48 -4.27
N GLY A 108 -5.53 -2.34 -3.63
CA GLY A 108 -6.57 -1.51 -3.02
C GLY A 108 -6.39 -0.06 -3.38
N VAL A 109 -7.49 0.59 -3.76
CA VAL A 109 -7.55 2.04 -3.98
C VAL A 109 -8.44 2.65 -2.92
N TRP A 110 -7.91 3.62 -2.18
CA TRP A 110 -8.69 4.31 -1.14
C TRP A 110 -9.82 5.11 -1.81
N PRO A 111 -11.08 4.93 -1.37
CA PRO A 111 -12.20 5.57 -2.05
C PRO A 111 -12.19 7.09 -1.87
N GLU A 112 -12.57 7.82 -2.92
CA GLU A 112 -12.81 9.26 -2.81
C GLU A 112 -13.90 9.56 -1.77
N GLY A 113 -13.61 10.48 -0.84
CA GLY A 113 -14.55 10.88 0.21
C GLY A 113 -14.70 9.91 1.38
N ALA A 114 -13.90 8.83 1.45
CA ALA A 114 -13.83 8.01 2.66
C ALA A 114 -13.09 8.78 3.77
N ALA A 115 -13.75 8.91 4.93
CA ALA A 115 -13.11 9.34 6.16
C ALA A 115 -12.33 8.16 6.75
N ALA A 116 -11.10 8.40 7.18
CA ALA A 116 -10.23 7.42 7.81
C ALA A 116 -10.79 6.93 9.16
#